data_AF-A0A0C9ZSA0-F1
#
_entry.id   AF-A0A0C9ZSA0-F1
#
_cell.length_a   1.000
_cell.length_b   1.000
_cell.length_c   1.000
_cell.angle_alpha   90.00
_cell.angle_beta   90.00
_cell.angle_gamma   90.00
#
_symmetry.space_group_name_H-M   'P 1'
#
loop_
_entity.id
_entity.type
_entity.pdbx_description
1 polymer ?
#
loop_
_entity_poly.entity_id
_entity_poly.type
_entity_poly.pdbx_seq_one_letter_code
_entity_poly.pdbx_strand_id
1 'polypeptide(L)' 'MLNDEQQTIFDAICDGIDSRQNAMFFVEGRPGRGKTFVVNALASTLRAAGHIILIVGSSALCATAYKRGRTAHYMFGIPV' A
#
# COMPACT_ATOMS: atom_id res chain seq x y z
N MET A 1 -1.39 -10.51 -12.73
CA MET A 1 -2.66 -10.86 -12.06
C MET A 1 -2.36 -11.19 -10.60
N LEU A 2 -3.26 -10.84 -9.68
CA LEU A 2 -3.16 -11.23 -8.28
C LEU A 2 -3.47 -12.73 -8.17
N ASN A 3 -2.82 -13.44 -7.25
CA ASN A 3 -3.26 -14.78 -6.88
C ASN A 3 -4.41 -14.70 -5.86
N ASP A 4 -5.02 -15.82 -5.51
CA ASP A 4 -6.21 -15.85 -4.65
C ASP A 4 -6.00 -15.19 -3.27
N GLU A 5 -4.85 -15.44 -2.62
CA GLU A 5 -4.49 -14.79 -1.35
C GLU A 5 -4.37 -13.27 -1.50
N GLN A 6 -3.67 -12.82 -2.55
CA GLN A 6 -3.46 -11.41 -2.83
C GLN A 6 -4.76 -10.70 -3.25
N GLN A 7 -5.62 -11.39 -3.98
CA GLN A 7 -6.95 -10.91 -4.38
C GLN A 7 -7.82 -10.70 -3.16
N THR A 8 -7.80 -11.65 -2.22
CA THR A 8 -8.54 -11.55 -0.95
C THR A 8 -8.11 -10.32 -0.14
N ILE A 9 -6.80 -10.06 -0.05
CA ILE A 9 -6.26 -8.86 0.62
C ILE A 9 -6.66 -7.58 -0.10
N PHE A 10 -6.58 -7.58 -1.44
CA PHE A 10 -6.93 -6.45 -2.27
C PHE A 10 -8.40 -6.06 -2.08
N ASP A 11 -9.30 -7.04 -2.17
CA ASP A 11 -10.74 -6.83 -2.06
C ASP A 11 -11.12 -6.33 -0.66
N ALA A 12 -10.58 -6.95 0.39
CA ALA A 12 -10.83 -6.53 1.78
C ALA A 12 -10.45 -5.06 2.05
N ILE A 13 -9.37 -4.58 1.44
CA ILE A 13 -8.93 -3.18 1.58
C ILE A 13 -9.84 -2.25 0.78
N CYS A 14 -10.18 -2.62 -0.47
CA CYS A 14 -11.11 -1.83 -1.30
C CYS A 14 -12.49 -1.70 -0.64
N ASP A 15 -13.05 -2.80 -0.13
CA ASP A 15 -14.34 -2.80 0.57
C ASP A 15 -14.31 -1.92 1.83
N GLY A 16 -13.20 -1.93 2.57
CA GLY A 16 -13.00 -1.04 3.72
C GLY A 16 -13.01 0.44 3.34
N ILE A 17 -12.45 0.80 2.18
CA ILE A 17 -12.44 2.17 1.67
C ILE A 17 -13.84 2.57 1.18
N ASP A 18 -14.50 1.71 0.42
CA ASP A 18 -15.81 1.98 -0.19
C ASP A 18 -16.92 2.10 0.86
N SER A 19 -16.83 1.29 1.92
CA SER A 19 -17.74 1.39 3.07
C SER A 19 -17.53 2.64 3.94
N ARG A 20 -16.53 3.48 3.61
CA ARG A 20 -16.12 4.69 4.36
C ARG A 20 -15.87 4.42 5.84
N GLN A 21 -15.47 3.20 6.17
CA GLN A 21 -15.09 2.84 7.52
C GLN A 21 -13.65 3.28 7.75
N ASN A 22 -13.37 3.85 8.92
CA ASN A 22 -12.00 4.06 9.36
C ASN A 22 -11.41 2.69 9.73
N ALA A 23 -10.70 2.08 8.80
CA ALA A 23 -10.07 0.77 8.96
C ALA A 23 -8.55 0.86 8.93
N MET A 24 -7.90 -0.01 9.70
CA MET A 24 -6.46 -0.21 9.67
C MET A 24 -6.18 -1.68 9.34
N PHE A 25 -5.35 -1.90 8.32
CA PHE A 25 -5.00 -3.24 7.85
C PHE A 25 -3.51 -3.49 8.08
N PHE A 26 -3.18 -4.70 8.54
CA PHE A 26 -1.81 -5.18 8.61
C PHE A 26 -1.65 -6.38 7.66
N VAL A 27 -0.76 -6.26 6.69
CA VAL A 27 -0.51 -7.30 5.69
C VAL A 27 0.88 -7.89 5.92
N GLU A 28 0.92 -9.07 6.48
CA GLU A 28 2.15 -9.84 6.65
C GLU A 28 2.28 -10.94 5.60
N GLY A 29 3.51 -11.24 5.20
CA GLY A 29 3.78 -12.34 4.30
C GLY A 29 5.25 -12.66 4.25
N ARG A 30 5.58 -13.89 3.85
CA ARG A 30 6.98 -14.31 3.70
C ARG A 30 7.70 -13.51 2.59
N PRO A 31 9.05 -13.43 2.61
CA PRO A 31 9.81 -12.89 1.49
C PRO A 31 9.39 -13.53 0.17
N GLY A 32 9.36 -12.75 -0.91
CA GLY A 32 9.00 -13.24 -2.24
C GLY A 32 7.49 -13.45 -2.53
N ARG A 33 6.59 -13.22 -1.55
CA ARG A 33 5.13 -13.41 -1.74
C ARG A 33 4.38 -12.24 -2.40
N GLY A 34 5.10 -11.30 -3.02
CA GLY A 34 4.48 -10.23 -3.82
C GLY A 34 3.73 -9.15 -3.03
N LYS A 35 4.05 -8.91 -1.76
CA LYS A 35 3.47 -7.79 -0.97
C LYS A 35 3.59 -6.45 -1.71
N THR A 36 4.76 -6.17 -2.26
CA THR A 36 5.02 -4.97 -3.08
C THR A 36 4.09 -4.90 -4.31
N PHE A 37 3.78 -6.05 -4.90
CA PHE A 37 2.88 -6.13 -6.05
C PHE A 37 1.45 -5.77 -5.65
N VAL A 38 0.93 -6.29 -4.54
CA VAL A 38 -0.41 -5.95 -4.00
C VAL A 38 -0.52 -4.46 -3.69
N VAL A 39 0.48 -3.89 -2.99
CA VAL A 39 0.48 -2.45 -2.66
C VAL A 39 0.51 -1.58 -3.91
N ASN A 40 1.27 -1.96 -4.95
CA ASN A 40 1.28 -1.24 -6.23
C ASN A 40 -0.06 -1.36 -6.98
N ALA A 41 -0.70 -2.53 -6.94
CA ALA A 41 -2.02 -2.74 -7.53
C ALA A 41 -3.06 -1.85 -6.84
N LEU A 42 -3.14 -1.89 -5.51
CA LEU A 42 -4.02 -1.03 -4.70
C LEU A 42 -3.79 0.45 -5.02
N ALA A 43 -2.54 0.90 -4.98
CA ALA A 43 -2.22 2.30 -5.23
C ALA A 43 -2.60 2.73 -6.65
N SER A 44 -2.44 1.87 -7.65
CA SER A 44 -2.81 2.18 -9.04
C SER A 44 -4.33 2.25 -9.20
N THR A 45 -5.06 1.26 -8.69
CA THR A 45 -6.53 1.21 -8.77
C THR A 45 -7.17 2.39 -8.03
N LEU A 46 -6.76 2.65 -6.80
CA LEU A 46 -7.33 3.72 -5.98
C LEU A 46 -7.00 5.11 -6.54
N ARG A 47 -5.80 5.31 -7.09
CA ARG A 47 -5.46 6.57 -7.79
C ARG A 47 -6.31 6.76 -9.04
N ALA A 48 -6.56 5.69 -9.81
CA ALA A 48 -7.43 5.75 -10.98
C ALA A 48 -8.89 6.08 -10.60
N ALA A 49 -9.34 5.64 -9.42
CA ALA A 49 -10.62 6.01 -8.82
C ALA A 49 -10.65 7.41 -8.18
N GLY A 50 -9.54 8.17 -8.24
CA GLY A 50 -9.47 9.55 -7.75
C GLY A 50 -9.06 9.71 -6.28
N HIS A 51 -8.69 8.63 -5.58
CA HIS A 51 -8.21 8.72 -4.20
C HIS A 51 -6.78 9.27 -4.11
N ILE A 52 -6.51 10.00 -3.02
CA ILE A 52 -5.18 10.45 -2.66
C ILE A 52 -4.46 9.33 -1.90
N ILE A 53 -3.44 8.74 -2.52
CA ILE A 53 -2.68 7.63 -1.94
C ILE A 53 -1.26 8.07 -1.59
N LEU A 54 -0.94 8.00 -0.30
CA LEU A 54 0.38 8.24 0.28
C LEU A 54 1.08 6.89 0.50
N ILE A 55 2.19 6.66 -0.20
CA ILE A 55 3.02 5.46 0.01
C ILE A 55 4.29 5.87 0.74
N VAL A 56 4.52 5.23 1.87
CA VAL A 56 5.61 5.59 2.78
C VAL A 56 6.42 4.35 3.13
N GLY A 57 7.74 4.42 2.94
CA GLY A 57 8.69 3.40 3.38
C GLY A 57 9.42 3.83 4.65
N SER A 58 9.84 2.86 5.47
CA SER A 58 10.70 3.13 6.64
C SER A 58 12.10 3.59 6.22
N SER A 59 12.63 3.01 5.14
CA SER A 59 13.92 3.35 4.54
C SER A 59 13.79 3.92 3.12
N ALA A 60 14.85 4.57 2.64
CA ALA A 60 14.93 5.04 1.26
C ALA A 60 14.74 3.90 0.25
N LEU A 61 15.36 2.74 0.50
CA LEU A 61 15.27 1.57 -0.38
C LEU A 61 13.83 1.03 -0.48
N CYS A 62 13.12 0.98 0.65
CA CYS A 62 11.71 0.59 0.66
C CYS A 62 10.84 1.61 -0.10
N ALA A 63 11.09 2.91 0.08
CA ALA A 63 10.34 3.95 -0.62
C ALA A 63 10.55 3.92 -2.14
N THR A 64 11.77 3.65 -2.61
CA THR A 64 12.11 3.58 -4.04
C THR A 64 11.41 2.45 -4.80
N ALA A 65 10.90 1.43 -4.09
CA ALA A 65 10.13 0.35 -4.70
C ALA A 65 8.74 0.79 -5.20
N TYR A 66 8.31 2.02 -4.89
CA TYR A 66 6.99 2.53 -5.19
C TYR A 66 7.04 3.85 -5.96
N LYS A 67 6.15 3.99 -6.95
CA LYS A 67 5.99 5.25 -7.68
C LYS A 67 5.48 6.34 -6.72
N ARG A 68 6.23 7.44 -6.61
CA ARG A 68 6.01 8.55 -5.65
C ARG A 68 6.15 8.13 -4.18
N GLY A 69 6.83 7.02 -3.90
CA GLY A 69 7.16 6.62 -2.54
C GLY A 69 8.07 7.62 -1.86
N ARG A 70 7.84 7.86 -0.57
CA ARG A 70 8.67 8.74 0.28
C ARG A 70 9.06 8.01 1.54
N THR A 71 10.13 8.44 2.20
CA THR A 71 10.44 7.91 3.54
C THR A 71 9.49 8.51 4.57
N ALA A 72 9.22 7.77 5.66
CA ALA A 72 8.40 8.27 6.77
C ALA A 72 9.00 9.53 7.39
N HIS A 73 10.33 9.54 7.56
CA HIS A 73 11.10 10.69 8.01
C HIS A 73 10.82 11.95 7.18
N TYR A 74 10.87 11.83 5.85
CA TYR A 74 10.62 12.98 4.97
C TYR A 74 9.14 13.36 4.91
N MET A 75 8.24 12.38 4.81
CA MET A 75 6.80 12.63 4.61
C MET A 75 6.13 13.21 5.85
N PHE A 76 6.55 12.78 7.03
CA PHE A 76 5.92 13.13 8.31
C PHE A 76 6.82 13.96 9.23
N GLY A 77 8.05 14.29 8.81
CA GLY A 77 8.99 15.06 9.62
C GLY A 77 9.52 14.29 10.85
N ILE A 78 9.53 12.96 10.81
CA ILE A 78 10.02 12.12 11.90
C ILE A 78 11.56 12.23 11.94
N PRO A 79 12.16 12.56 13.10
CA PRO A 79 13.62 12.59 13.26
C PRO A 79 14.25 11.22 12.98
N VAL A 80 15.45 11.24 12.41
CA VAL A 80 16.30 10.04 12.21
C VAL A 80 17.12 9.78 13.47
#